data_AF-A0A951N249-F1
#
_entry.id   AF-A0A951N249-F1
#
_cell.length_a   1.000
_cell.length_b   1.000
_cell.length_c   1.000
_cell.angle_alpha   90.00
_cell.angle_beta   90.00
_cell.angle_gamma   90.00
#
_symmetry.space_group_name_H-M   'P 1'
#
loop_
_entity.id
_entity.type
_entity.pdbx_description
1 polymer ?
#
loop_
_entity_poly.entity_id
_entity_poly.type
_entity_poly.pdbx_seq_one_letter_code
_entity_poly.pdbx_strand_id
1 'polypeptide(L)'
;MTSIAMMTNCVARAGAETQMVRLAIELKRLGHDVGVMSILTPQAFTDELDAADIPLVNLAAGPRYRNGARVAKASVVHGVAP
;
A
#
# COMPACT_ATOMS: atom_id res chain seq x y z
N MET A 1 17.49 5.76 -3.81
CA MET A 1 16.38 4.80 -3.84
C MET A 1 15.91 4.58 -2.42
N THR A 2 14.65 4.87 -2.13
CA THR A 2 14.10 4.93 -0.75
C THR A 2 12.89 4.01 -0.67
N SER A 3 12.71 3.35 0.48
CA SER A 3 11.51 2.58 0.80
C SER A 3 10.47 3.48 1.47
N ILE A 4 9.25 3.49 0.95
CA ILE A 4 8.16 4.38 1.37
C ILE A 4 6.91 3.55 1.66
N ALA A 5 6.42 3.63 2.89
CA ALA A 5 5.18 3.03 3.33
C ALA A 5 4.13 4.12 3.56
N MET A 6 2.99 4.02 2.88
CA MET A 6 1.85 4.92 3.07
C MET A 6 0.72 4.20 3.79
N MET A 7 0.04 4.89 4.70
CA MET A 7 -1.05 4.31 5.49
C MET A 7 -2.25 5.23 5.47
N THR A 8 -3.42 4.65 5.23
CA THR A 8 -4.71 5.36 5.28
C THR A 8 -5.75 4.57 6.07
N ASN A 9 -6.76 5.26 6.60
CA ASN A 9 -7.88 4.62 7.28
C ASN A 9 -8.67 3.71 6.32
N CYS A 10 -8.94 4.15 5.09
CA CYS A 10 -9.63 3.40 4.05
C CYS A 10 -9.15 3.91 2.69
N VAL A 11 -8.81 3.01 1.77
CA VAL A 11 -8.58 3.41 0.37
C VAL A 11 -9.96 3.52 -0.30
N ALA A 12 -10.48 4.75 -0.40
CA ALA A 12 -11.78 5.07 -1.01
C ALA A 12 -11.64 6.23 -2.01
N ARG A 13 -12.62 6.45 -2.89
CA ARG A 13 -12.63 7.60 -3.81
C ARG A 13 -12.97 8.90 -3.08
N ALA A 14 -11.98 9.42 -2.35
CA ALA A 14 -11.99 10.74 -1.74
C ALA A 14 -10.68 11.50 -2.07
N GLY A 15 -10.65 12.79 -1.74
CA GLY A 15 -9.60 13.70 -2.22
C GLY A 15 -8.20 13.30 -1.76
N ALA A 16 -8.04 12.96 -0.49
CA ALA A 16 -6.74 12.61 0.08
C ALA A 16 -6.20 11.30 -0.49
N GLU A 17 -7.06 10.29 -0.59
CA GLU A 17 -6.75 8.96 -1.08
C GLU A 17 -6.41 8.99 -2.57
N THR A 18 -7.15 9.78 -3.36
CA THR A 18 -6.86 9.98 -4.78
C THR A 18 -5.45 10.57 -4.96
N GLN A 19 -5.09 11.57 -4.14
CA GLN A 19 -3.77 12.18 -4.21
C GLN A 19 -2.67 11.24 -3.69
N MET A 20 -2.95 10.45 -2.66
CA MET A 20 -2.04 9.42 -2.15
C MET A 20 -1.74 8.37 -3.22
N VAL A 21 -2.75 7.85 -3.93
CA VAL A 21 -2.56 6.86 -4.99
C VAL A 21 -1.72 7.43 -6.14
N ARG A 22 -2.04 8.65 -6.59
CA ARG A 22 -1.26 9.34 -7.63
C ARG A 22 0.21 9.52 -7.21
N LEU A 23 0.43 9.95 -5.97
CA LEU A 23 1.77 10.13 -5.43
C LEU A 23 2.51 8.79 -5.34
N ALA A 24 1.86 7.72 -4.88
CA ALA A 24 2.44 6.40 -4.78
C ALA A 24 2.91 5.88 -6.16
N ILE A 25 2.07 6.05 -7.19
CA ILE A 25 2.38 5.66 -8.57
C ILE A 25 3.59 6.45 -9.10
N GLU A 26 3.61 7.76 -8.92
CA GLU A 26 4.75 8.57 -9.39
C GLU A 26 6.04 8.24 -8.64
N LEU A 27 5.99 7.99 -7.33
CA LEU A 27 7.16 7.56 -6.57
C LEU A 27 7.68 6.19 -7.04
N LYS A 28 6.79 5.24 -7.31
CA LYS A 28 7.17 3.94 -7.89
C LYS A 28 7.81 4.13 -9.27
N ARG A 29 7.25 4.98 -10.13
CA ARG A 29 7.79 5.32 -11.46
C ARG A 29 9.18 5.98 -11.37
N LEU A 30 9.42 6.78 -10.34
CA LEU A 30 10.73 7.38 -10.04
C LEU A 30 11.74 6.37 -9.45
N GLY A 31 11.37 5.09 -9.31
CA GLY A 31 12.24 4.02 -8.86
C GLY A 31 12.29 3.84 -7.34
N HIS A 32 11.35 4.41 -6.59
CA HIS A 32 11.21 4.11 -5.16
C HIS A 32 10.51 2.76 -4.94
N ASP A 33 10.81 2.11 -3.81
CA ASP A 33 10.05 0.95 -3.35
C ASP A 33 8.86 1.48 -2.52
N VAL A 34 7.64 1.27 -2.99
CA VAL A 34 6.43 1.91 -2.44
C VAL A 34 5.42 0.84 -2.07
N GLY A 35 4.77 0.98 -0.91
CA GLY A 35 3.63 0.17 -0.50
C GLY A 35 2.54 0.99 0.17
N VAL A 36 1.29 0.52 0.05
CA VAL A 36 0.11 1.16 0.64
C VAL A 36 -0.53 0.20 1.64
N MET A 37 -0.95 0.74 2.79
CA MET A 37 -1.67 -0.01 3.83
C MET A 37 -3.00 0.67 4.13
N SER A 38 -4.05 -0.12 4.25
CA SER A 38 -5.39 0.35 4.62
C SER A 38 -5.84 -0.30 5.92
N ILE A 39 -6.31 0.50 6.87
CA ILE A 39 -6.82 0.00 8.15
C ILE A 39 -8.14 -0.75 7.95
N LEU A 40 -9.07 -0.15 7.21
CA LEU A 40 -10.35 -0.74 6.82
C LEU A 40 -10.24 -1.43 5.46
N THR A 41 -11.24 -2.24 5.13
CA THR A 41 -11.32 -2.86 3.81
C THR A 41 -11.28 -1.81 2.70
N PRO A 42 -10.30 -1.87 1.77
CA PRO A 42 -10.24 -0.99 0.61
C PRO A 42 -11.53 -1.05 -0.21
N GLN A 43 -11.99 0.11 -0.67
CA GLN A 43 -13.21 0.25 -1.48
C GLN A 43 -12.91 0.72 -2.91
N ALA A 44 -11.70 1.22 -3.19
CA ALA A 44 -11.30 1.72 -4.49
C ALA A 44 -9.78 1.53 -4.71
N PHE A 45 -9.32 1.82 -5.93
CA PHE A 45 -7.91 1.89 -6.30
C PHE A 45 -7.09 0.61 -6.18
N THR A 46 -7.72 -0.54 -5.92
CA THR A 46 -7.03 -1.85 -5.87
C THR A 46 -6.35 -2.17 -7.19
N ASP A 47 -7.08 -2.03 -8.29
CA ASP A 47 -6.61 -2.41 -9.62
C ASP A 47 -5.58 -1.40 -10.15
N GLU A 48 -5.75 -0.12 -9.82
CA GLU A 48 -4.82 0.95 -10.17
C GLU A 48 -3.46 0.77 -9.45
N LEU A 49 -3.47 0.34 -8.19
CA LEU A 49 -2.26 0.02 -7.43
C LEU A 49 -1.61 -1.29 -7.91
N ASP A 50 -2.40 -2.32 -8.22
CA ASP A 50 -1.91 -3.60 -8.74
C ASP A 50 -1.25 -3.42 -10.13
N ALA A 51 -1.89 -2.67 -11.02
CA ALA A 51 -1.34 -2.35 -12.35
C ALA A 51 -0.02 -1.57 -12.28
N ALA A 52 0.21 -0.82 -11.19
CA ALA A 52 1.47 -0.11 -10.93
C ALA A 52 2.52 -0.96 -10.17
N ASP A 53 2.25 -2.24 -9.91
CA ASP A 53 3.08 -3.13 -9.08
C ASP A 53 3.32 -2.56 -7.67
N ILE A 54 2.30 -1.91 -7.09
CA ILE A 54 2.33 -1.36 -5.73
C ILE A 54 1.51 -2.28 -4.81
N PRO A 55 2.14 -2.92 -3.81
CA PRO A 55 1.41 -3.76 -2.86
C PRO A 55 0.43 -2.92 -2.02
N LEU A 56 -0.81 -3.42 -1.92
CA LEU A 56 -1.84 -2.92 -1.01
C LEU A 56 -2.11 -3.96 0.09
N VAL A 57 -1.88 -3.59 1.33
CA VAL A 57 -2.14 -4.43 2.51
C VAL A 57 -3.41 -3.96 3.20
N ASN A 58 -4.39 -4.85 3.35
CA ASN A 58 -5.57 -4.62 4.18
C ASN A 58 -5.31 -5.14 5.61
N LEU A 59 -5.32 -4.25 6.60
CA LEU A 59 -5.07 -4.56 8.01
C LEU A 59 -6.35 -5.00 8.76
N ALA A 60 -7.55 -4.71 8.23
CA ALA A 60 -8.81 -5.21 8.79
C ALA A 60 -9.03 -6.70 8.47
N ALA A 61 -8.42 -7.20 7.40
CA ALA A 61 -8.43 -8.62 7.11
C ALA A 61 -7.54 -9.32 8.15
N GLY A 62 -8.15 -10.10 9.05
CA GLY A 62 -7.45 -10.83 10.10
C GLY A 62 -6.34 -11.75 9.58
N PRO A 63 -5.67 -12.53 10.45
CA PRO A 63 -4.38 -13.20 10.20
C PRO A 63 -4.25 -14.04 8.92
N ARG A 64 -5.37 -14.39 8.26
CA ARG A 64 -5.45 -15.24 7.06
C ARG A 64 -5.20 -14.50 5.74
N TYR A 65 -5.21 -13.17 5.69
CA TYR A 65 -4.82 -12.43 4.46
C TYR A 65 -3.30 -12.34 4.27
N ARG A 66 -2.54 -12.94 5.20
CA ARG A 66 -1.07 -13.00 5.22
C ARG A 66 -0.46 -13.92 4.13
N ASN A 67 -1.27 -14.78 3.50
CA ASN A 67 -0.79 -15.84 2.60
C ASN A 67 -1.20 -15.71 1.12
N GLY A 68 -1.98 -14.70 0.73
CA GLY A 68 -2.65 -14.67 -0.59
C GLY A 68 -2.02 -13.78 -1.67
N ALA A 69 -1.39 -12.67 -1.31
CA ALA A 69 -0.85 -11.74 -2.30
C ALA A 69 0.33 -11.00 -1.68
N ARG A 70 1.54 -11.29 -2.19
CA ARG A 70 2.80 -10.57 -1.99
C ARG A 70 2.81 -9.69 -0.74
N VAL A 71 3.15 -10.32 0.39
CA VAL A 71 3.71 -9.59 1.53
C VAL A 71 4.84 -8.75 0.94
N ALA A 72 4.67 -7.42 0.97
CA ALA A 72 5.71 -6.48 0.58
C ALA A 72 7.03 -6.98 1.15
N LYS A 73 8.09 -6.98 0.32
CA LYS A 73 9.43 -7.46 0.70
C LYS A 73 9.68 -7.07 2.16
N ALA A 74 10.04 -8.07 2.97
CA ALA A 74 10.22 -7.95 4.42
C ALA A 74 11.05 -6.72 4.85
N SER A 75 11.87 -6.17 3.95
CA SER A 75 12.61 -4.91 4.07
C SER A 75 11.77 -3.66 4.38
N VAL A 76 10.48 -3.59 4.04
CA VAL A 76 9.64 -2.40 4.30
C VAL A 76 9.08 -2.41 5.74
N VAL A 77 8.97 -3.58 6.37
CA VAL A 77 8.28 -3.76 7.67
C VAL A 77 9.26 -3.84 8.85
N HIS A 78 10.57 -3.91 8.63
CA HIS A 78 11.58 -4.04 9.71
C HIS A 78 11.89 -2.74 10.47
N GLY A 79 11.11 -1.66 10.28
CA GLY A 79 11.34 -0.37 10.95
C GLY A 79 10.51 -0.12 12.22
N VAL A 80 9.61 -1.03 12.62
CA VAL A 80 8.70 -0.78 13.76
C VAL A 80 8.54 -2.03 14.63
N ALA A 81 9.56 -2.35 15.42
CA ALA A 81 9.49 -2.94 16.76
C ALA A 81 10.92 -3.07 17.33
N PRO A 82 11.13 -2.90 18.66
CA PRO A 82 12.45 -2.89 19.29
C PRO A 82 13.25 -4.20 19.13
#